data_AF-A0A8J5V3N7-F1
#
_entry.id   AF-A0A8J5V3N7-F1
#
_cell.length_a   1.000
_cell.length_b   1.000
_cell.length_c   1.000
_cell.angle_alpha   90.00
_cell.angle_beta   90.00
_cell.angle_gamma   90.00
#
_symmetry.space_group_name_H-M   'P 1'
#
loop_
_entity.id
_entity.type
_entity.pdbx_description
1 polymer ?
#
loop_
_entity_poly.entity_id
_entity_poly.type
_entity_poly.pdbx_seq_one_letter_code
_entity_poly.pdbx_strand_id
1 'polypeptide(L)'
;MAEELVLDTAIRDWVLVPLSVVMVLIGVLRYFVAKLMRSPAASPSPDPKLVKEGQVVVRARHLRTGAQFIPAKAFKSRKVYYTNEENGLLHVPKEEAQKAQAAMFSDPNMAMDMMKKNLSMIVPQTLTFAWVNFFFSGFVAAKIPFPLTLRFRGMLQNGIDLGTVDVSYVSSRSWYFLNLFGLRGLFSLILGEENG
;
A
#
# COMPACT_ATOMS: atom_id res chain seq x y z
N MET A 1 -41.31 15.25 5.64
CA MET A 1 -41.14 14.72 4.28
C MET A 1 -39.89 15.36 3.73
N ALA A 2 -38.79 14.63 3.59
CA ALA A 2 -37.56 15.21 3.05
C ALA A 2 -37.79 15.49 1.57
N GLU A 3 -37.71 16.75 1.15
CA GLU A 3 -37.73 17.10 -0.27
C GLU A 3 -36.56 16.38 -0.95
N GLU A 4 -36.88 15.57 -1.95
CA GLU A 4 -35.88 14.86 -2.71
C GLU A 4 -35.16 15.88 -3.60
N LEU A 5 -33.86 16.06 -3.35
CA LEU A 5 -33.06 17.00 -4.11
C LEU A 5 -32.97 16.48 -5.54
N VAL A 6 -33.55 17.22 -6.49
CA VAL A 6 -33.41 16.91 -7.92
C VAL A 6 -31.99 17.28 -8.32
N LEU A 7 -31.15 16.28 -8.55
CA LEU A 7 -29.79 16.46 -9.04
C LEU A 7 -29.82 16.73 -10.54
N ASP A 8 -29.00 17.67 -11.00
CA ASP A 8 -28.86 17.95 -12.42
C ASP A 8 -28.22 16.74 -13.13
N THR A 9 -28.83 16.32 -14.24
CA THR A 9 -28.34 15.22 -15.06
C THR A 9 -26.98 15.57 -15.66
N ALA A 10 -26.69 16.85 -15.89
CA ALA A 10 -25.39 17.30 -16.36
C ALA A 10 -24.24 16.94 -15.40
N ILE A 11 -24.48 16.90 -14.08
CA ILE A 11 -23.46 16.51 -13.08
C ILE A 11 -23.07 15.04 -13.27
N ARG A 12 -24.01 14.18 -13.64
CA ARG A 12 -23.71 12.77 -13.93
C ARG A 12 -22.76 12.64 -15.13
N ASP A 13 -23.07 13.35 -16.20
CA ASP A 13 -22.39 13.18 -17.49
C ASP A 13 -21.04 13.91 -17.52
N TRP A 14 -20.91 15.03 -16.80
CA TRP A 14 -19.69 15.85 -16.77
C TRP A 14 -18.78 15.61 -15.55
N VAL A 15 -19.31 15.07 -14.46
CA VAL A 15 -18.53 14.83 -13.24
C VAL A 15 -18.41 13.35 -12.94
N LEU A 16 -19.50 12.63 -12.74
CA LEU A 16 -19.45 11.24 -12.23
C LEU A 16 -18.74 10.30 -13.21
N VAL A 17 -19.20 10.27 -14.46
CA VAL A 17 -18.63 9.37 -15.49
C VAL A 17 -17.18 9.73 -15.82
N PRO A 18 -16.84 11.00 -16.11
CA PRO A 18 -15.45 11.36 -16.41
C PRO A 18 -14.51 11.14 -15.23
N LEU A 19 -14.94 11.45 -14.00
CA LEU A 19 -14.12 11.24 -12.80
C LEU A 19 -13.81 9.75 -12.60
N SER A 20 -14.81 8.87 -12.74
CA SER A 20 -14.59 7.42 -12.62
C SER A 20 -13.66 6.88 -13.72
N VAL A 21 -13.79 7.35 -14.96
CA VAL A 21 -12.89 6.94 -16.07
C VAL A 21 -11.46 7.41 -15.81
N VAL A 22 -11.27 8.68 -15.44
CA VAL A 22 -9.95 9.23 -15.12
C VAL A 22 -9.30 8.47 -13.96
N MET A 23 -10.07 8.11 -12.93
CA MET A 23 -9.58 7.32 -11.81
C MET A 23 -9.07 5.93 -12.23
N VAL A 24 -9.77 5.27 -13.14
CA VAL A 24 -9.31 3.99 -13.72
C VAL A 24 -8.02 4.19 -14.51
N LEU A 25 -7.98 5.20 -15.39
CA LEU A 25 -6.80 5.51 -16.21
C LEU A 25 -5.57 5.85 -15.36
N ILE A 26 -5.73 6.66 -14.32
CA ILE A 26 -4.65 7.01 -13.38
C ILE A 26 -4.16 5.75 -12.65
N GLY A 27 -5.08 4.87 -12.23
CA GLY A 27 -4.70 3.61 -11.58
C GLY A 27 -3.90 2.68 -12.47
N VAL A 28 -4.30 2.54 -13.74
CA VAL A 28 -3.58 1.77 -14.76
C VAL A 28 -2.22 2.40 -15.07
N LEU A 29 -2.17 3.72 -15.29
CA LEU A 29 -0.92 4.44 -15.50
C LEU A 29 0.05 4.25 -14.35
N ARG A 30 -0.43 4.40 -13.11
CA ARG A 30 0.35 4.18 -11.89
C ARG A 30 0.93 2.77 -11.85
N TYR A 31 0.16 1.75 -12.23
CA TYR A 31 0.65 0.38 -12.29
C TYR A 31 1.83 0.25 -13.26
N PHE A 32 1.70 0.77 -14.47
CA PHE A 32 2.79 0.71 -15.45
C PHE A 32 4.02 1.52 -15.02
N VAL A 33 3.83 2.71 -14.44
CA VAL A 33 4.92 3.52 -13.89
C VAL A 33 5.63 2.78 -12.74
N ALA A 34 4.87 2.17 -11.82
CA ALA A 34 5.44 1.36 -10.75
C ALA A 34 6.22 0.15 -11.28
N LYS A 35 5.70 -0.52 -12.32
CA LYS A 35 6.37 -1.63 -12.99
C LYS A 35 7.68 -1.19 -13.65
N LEU A 36 7.69 -0.03 -14.31
CA LEU A 36 8.90 0.57 -14.89
C LEU A 36 9.94 0.92 -13.82
N MET A 37 9.50 1.53 -12.71
CA MET A 37 10.37 1.87 -11.58
C MET A 37 10.92 0.65 -10.84
N ARG A 38 10.22 -0.49 -10.86
CA ARG A 38 10.69 -1.76 -10.29
C ARG A 38 11.74 -2.48 -11.16
N SER A 39 12.21 -1.87 -12.26
CA SER A 39 13.20 -2.50 -13.14
C SER A 39 14.43 -2.99 -12.36
N PRO A 40 14.81 -4.28 -12.48
CA PRO A 40 15.90 -4.89 -11.72
C PRO A 40 17.29 -4.30 -12.04
N ALA A 41 17.40 -3.48 -13.08
CA ALA A 41 18.60 -2.74 -13.42
C ALA A 41 18.89 -1.54 -12.49
N ALA A 42 17.90 -1.09 -11.71
CA ALA A 42 18.01 0.12 -10.88
C ALA A 42 18.22 -0.17 -9.38
N SER A 43 18.05 -1.42 -8.93
CA SER A 43 18.48 -1.83 -7.58
C SER A 43 19.96 -2.22 -7.64
N PRO A 44 20.87 -1.61 -6.86
CA PRO A 44 22.22 -2.14 -6.72
C PRO A 44 22.09 -3.62 -6.33
N SER A 45 22.81 -4.50 -7.03
CA SER A 45 22.81 -5.93 -6.71
C SER A 45 23.05 -6.06 -5.20
N PRO A 46 22.15 -6.72 -4.45
CA PRO A 46 22.28 -6.79 -3.00
C PRO A 46 23.64 -7.36 -2.65
N ASP A 47 24.30 -6.77 -1.64
CA ASP A 47 25.66 -7.16 -1.24
C ASP A 47 25.71 -8.69 -1.10
N PRO A 48 26.61 -9.39 -1.82
CA PRO A 48 26.69 -10.85 -1.76
C PRO A 48 26.85 -11.37 -0.33
N LYS A 49 27.39 -10.58 0.60
CA LYS A 49 27.47 -10.92 2.02
C LYS A 49 26.09 -10.96 2.68
N LEU A 50 25.28 -9.91 2.51
CA LEU A 50 23.91 -9.83 3.06
C LEU A 50 23.01 -10.93 2.48
N VAL A 51 23.15 -11.23 1.19
CA VAL A 51 22.40 -12.33 0.56
C VAL A 51 22.78 -13.67 1.17
N LYS A 52 24.08 -13.91 1.39
CA LYS A 52 24.58 -15.14 2.01
C LYS A 52 24.06 -15.31 3.44
N GLU A 53 24.07 -14.25 4.24
CA GLU A 53 23.53 -14.25 5.60
C GLU A 53 22.02 -14.53 5.62
N GLY A 54 21.25 -13.89 4.74
CA GLY A 54 19.82 -14.15 4.60
C GLY A 54 19.52 -15.61 4.24
N GLN A 55 20.28 -16.19 3.31
CA GLN A 55 20.15 -17.61 2.93
C GLN A 55 20.49 -18.56 4.08
N VAL A 56 21.46 -18.22 4.92
CA VAL A 56 21.81 -19.00 6.12
C VAL A 56 20.63 -19.02 7.11
N VAL A 57 19.95 -17.90 7.33
CA VAL A 57 18.76 -17.81 8.19
C VAL A 57 17.61 -18.64 7.61
N VAL A 58 17.35 -18.55 6.30
CA VAL A 58 16.32 -19.36 5.63
C VAL A 58 16.61 -20.85 5.77
N ARG A 59 17.87 -21.26 5.58
CA ARG A 59 18.29 -22.66 5.73
C ARG A 59 18.11 -23.16 7.16
N ALA A 60 18.42 -22.32 8.17
CA ALA A 60 18.18 -22.66 9.56
C ALA A 60 16.68 -22.78 9.88
N ARG A 61 15.83 -21.92 9.29
CA ARG A 61 14.37 -22.04 9.40
C ARG A 61 13.87 -23.35 8.81
N HIS A 62 14.32 -23.73 7.62
CA HIS A 62 13.98 -25.00 6.98
C HIS A 62 14.46 -26.21 7.80
N LEU A 63 15.65 -26.14 8.39
CA LEU A 63 16.15 -27.20 9.28
C LEU A 63 15.24 -27.37 10.51
N ARG A 64 14.73 -26.27 11.07
CA ARG A 64 13.80 -26.30 12.20
C ARG A 64 12.44 -26.86 11.81
N THR A 65 11.84 -26.41 10.71
CA THR A 65 10.52 -26.86 10.26
C THR A 65 10.55 -28.28 9.69
N GLY A 66 11.66 -28.68 9.08
CA GLY A 66 11.88 -29.99 8.47
C GLY A 66 12.60 -31.00 9.37
N ALA A 67 12.73 -30.71 10.67
CA ALA A 67 13.50 -31.55 11.61
C ALA A 67 13.02 -33.00 11.68
N GLN A 68 11.73 -33.23 11.42
CA GLN A 68 11.09 -34.55 11.43
C GLN A 68 11.45 -35.44 10.24
N PHE A 69 11.98 -34.87 9.15
CA PHE A 69 12.32 -35.63 7.93
C PHE A 69 13.79 -36.09 7.88
N ILE A 70 14.58 -35.80 8.92
CA ILE A 70 16.00 -36.17 8.99
C ILE A 70 16.33 -36.96 10.26
N PRO A 71 17.34 -37.84 10.23
CA PRO A 71 17.77 -38.57 11.42
C PRO A 71 18.19 -37.63 12.55
N ALA A 72 17.86 -37.98 13.80
CA ALA A 72 18.14 -37.17 14.98
C ALA A 72 19.63 -36.80 15.13
N LYS A 73 20.55 -37.71 14.76
CA LYS A 73 22.00 -37.45 14.76
C LYS A 73 22.38 -36.33 13.78
N ALA A 74 21.82 -36.33 12.57
CA ALA A 74 22.08 -35.34 11.54
C ALA A 74 21.42 -33.98 11.84
N PHE A 75 20.30 -33.98 12.56
CA PHE A 75 19.71 -32.74 13.08
C PHE A 75 20.59 -32.12 14.17
N LYS A 76 21.03 -32.91 15.15
CA LYS A 76 21.90 -32.43 16.25
C LYS A 76 23.21 -31.83 15.73
N SER A 77 23.89 -32.47 14.77
CA SER A 77 25.14 -31.93 14.21
C SER A 77 24.94 -30.59 13.49
N ARG A 78 23.86 -30.46 12.71
CA ARG A 78 23.52 -29.20 12.03
C ARG A 78 23.04 -28.12 12.99
N LYS A 79 22.34 -28.49 14.07
CA LYS A 79 21.97 -27.56 15.15
C LYS A 79 23.22 -26.96 15.78
N VAL A 80 24.19 -27.79 16.16
CA VAL A 80 25.47 -27.34 16.73
C VAL A 80 26.21 -26.43 15.76
N TYR A 81 26.26 -26.75 14.46
CA TYR A 81 26.88 -25.88 13.45
C TYR A 81 26.30 -24.45 13.43
N TYR A 82 25.00 -24.28 13.67
CA TYR A 82 24.36 -22.97 13.70
C TYR A 82 24.42 -22.28 15.07
N THR A 83 24.33 -23.03 16.17
CA THR A 83 24.11 -22.48 17.53
C THR A 83 25.31 -22.60 18.46
N ASN A 84 26.49 -23.00 17.98
CA ASN A 84 27.68 -23.09 18.82
C ASN A 84 28.00 -21.71 19.43
N GLU A 85 28.37 -21.67 20.72
CA GLU A 85 28.58 -20.42 21.46
C GLU A 85 29.86 -19.70 21.03
N GLU A 86 30.89 -20.44 20.60
CA GLU A 86 32.16 -19.84 20.18
C GLU A 86 32.22 -19.50 18.68
N ASN A 87 31.58 -20.31 17.81
CA ASN A 87 31.75 -20.26 16.35
C ASN A 87 30.43 -20.51 15.57
N GLY A 88 29.27 -20.42 16.22
CA GLY A 88 27.98 -20.67 15.57
C GLY A 88 27.68 -19.60 14.51
N LEU A 89 27.30 -20.02 13.31
CA LEU A 89 27.01 -19.08 12.20
C LEU A 89 25.87 -18.09 12.50
N LEU A 90 25.02 -18.38 13.48
CA LEU A 90 23.93 -17.50 13.91
C LEU A 90 24.23 -16.78 15.24
N HIS A 91 25.40 -17.03 15.82
CA HIS A 91 25.82 -16.34 17.03
C HIS A 91 26.46 -15.00 16.65
N VAL A 92 25.76 -13.91 16.91
CA VAL A 92 26.29 -12.55 16.74
C VAL A 92 26.59 -12.01 18.14
N PRO A 93 27.84 -11.64 18.46
CA PRO A 93 28.16 -10.96 19.70
C PRO A 93 27.25 -9.73 19.90
N LYS A 94 26.74 -9.53 21.11
CA LYS A 94 25.73 -8.47 21.38
C LYS A 94 26.20 -7.07 20.98
N GLU A 95 27.49 -6.79 21.04
CA GLU A 95 28.10 -5.53 20.59
C GLU A 95 28.05 -5.34 19.07
N GLU A 96 28.23 -6.41 18.29
CA GLU A 96 28.13 -6.38 16.84
C GLU A 96 26.67 -6.30 16.38
N ALA A 97 25.74 -6.93 17.10
CA ALA A 97 24.31 -6.83 16.82
C ALA A 97 23.79 -5.38 16.96
N GLN A 98 24.22 -4.67 18.01
CA GLN A 98 23.86 -3.24 18.19
C GLN A 98 24.50 -2.35 17.12
N LYS A 99 25.76 -2.58 16.75
CA LYS A 99 26.41 -1.86 15.64
C LYS A 99 25.78 -2.14 14.28
N ALA A 100 25.40 -3.38 13.99
CA ALA A 100 24.76 -3.76 12.73
C ALA A 100 23.35 -3.14 12.60
N GLN A 101 22.60 -3.11 13.70
CA GLN A 101 21.27 -2.51 13.74
C GLN A 101 21.34 -0.98 13.67
N ALA A 102 22.33 -0.35 14.32
CA ALA A 102 22.60 1.08 14.18
C ALA A 102 23.08 1.44 12.76
N ALA A 103 23.94 0.60 12.16
CA ALA A 103 24.44 0.78 10.78
C ALA A 103 23.29 0.75 9.76
N MET A 104 22.32 -0.15 9.91
CA MET A 104 21.15 -0.25 9.04
C MET A 104 20.25 1.00 9.08
N PHE A 105 20.16 1.68 10.23
CA PHE A 105 19.43 2.95 10.37
C PHE A 105 20.25 4.17 9.95
N SER A 106 21.58 4.11 10.06
CA SER A 106 22.46 5.22 9.67
C SER A 106 22.81 5.22 8.18
N ASP A 107 22.55 4.13 7.46
CA ASP A 107 22.91 4.00 6.04
C ASP A 107 21.90 4.80 5.18
N PRO A 108 22.29 6.00 4.69
CA PRO A 108 21.33 6.95 4.10
C PRO A 108 20.69 6.41 2.83
N ASN A 109 21.36 5.50 2.11
CA ASN A 109 20.83 4.88 0.90
C ASN A 109 19.67 3.92 1.16
N MET A 110 19.74 3.09 2.22
CA MET A 110 18.66 2.14 2.57
C MET A 110 17.41 2.87 3.09
N ALA A 111 17.60 3.90 3.91
CA ALA A 111 16.50 4.74 4.39
C ALA A 111 15.85 5.52 3.23
N MET A 112 16.66 6.02 2.29
CA MET A 112 16.15 6.72 1.11
C MET A 112 15.37 5.79 0.18
N ASP A 113 15.78 4.53 0.01
CA ASP A 113 15.06 3.58 -0.83
C ASP A 113 13.71 3.14 -0.21
N MET A 114 13.65 2.98 1.11
CA MET A 114 12.37 2.79 1.81
C MET A 114 11.48 4.03 1.72
N MET A 115 12.05 5.22 1.86
CA MET A 115 11.32 6.47 1.74
C MET A 115 10.79 6.67 0.31
N LYS A 116 11.61 6.46 -0.73
CA LYS A 116 11.20 6.50 -2.14
C LYS A 116 10.07 5.52 -2.43
N LYS A 117 10.15 4.30 -1.88
CA LYS A 117 9.08 3.30 -2.02
C LYS A 117 7.77 3.78 -1.40
N ASN A 118 7.80 4.34 -0.18
CA ASN A 118 6.60 4.89 0.47
C ASN A 118 6.07 6.15 -0.24
N LEU A 119 6.96 7.04 -0.70
CA LEU A 119 6.58 8.25 -1.44
C LEU A 119 5.95 7.92 -2.80
N SER A 120 6.43 6.88 -3.49
CA SER A 120 5.84 6.41 -4.75
C SER A 120 4.37 5.96 -4.58
N MET A 121 3.97 5.58 -3.35
CA MET A 121 2.59 5.25 -3.03
C MET A 121 1.76 6.45 -2.59
N ILE A 122 2.35 7.37 -1.82
CA ILE A 122 1.65 8.53 -1.24
C ILE A 122 1.43 9.64 -2.28
N VAL A 123 2.47 9.99 -3.04
CA VAL A 123 2.44 11.15 -3.96
C VAL A 123 1.28 11.09 -4.96
N PRO A 124 1.01 9.96 -5.64
CA PRO A 124 -0.10 9.88 -6.59
C PRO A 124 -1.47 10.09 -5.93
N GLN A 125 -1.66 9.57 -4.72
CA GLN A 125 -2.93 9.67 -3.99
C GLN A 125 -3.21 11.10 -3.54
N THR A 126 -2.18 11.79 -3.02
CA THR A 126 -2.29 13.19 -2.61
C THR A 126 -2.53 14.11 -3.79
N LEU A 127 -1.82 13.91 -4.91
CA LEU A 127 -1.99 14.71 -6.12
C LEU A 127 -3.40 14.55 -6.69
N THR A 128 -3.89 13.32 -6.77
CA THR A 128 -5.23 13.04 -7.28
C THR A 128 -6.30 13.63 -6.35
N PHE A 129 -6.10 13.53 -5.03
CA PHE A 129 -7.00 14.17 -4.06
C PHE A 129 -7.04 15.70 -4.21
N ALA A 130 -5.89 16.35 -4.36
CA ALA A 130 -5.80 17.79 -4.57
C ALA A 130 -6.48 18.21 -5.89
N TRP A 131 -6.26 17.44 -6.96
CA TRP A 131 -6.91 17.67 -8.26
C TRP A 131 -8.44 17.57 -8.16
N VAL A 132 -8.98 16.52 -7.53
CA VAL A 132 -10.43 16.39 -7.33
C VAL A 132 -10.98 17.53 -6.47
N ASN A 133 -10.25 17.94 -5.43
CA ASN A 133 -10.65 19.04 -4.57
C ASN A 133 -10.70 20.38 -5.31
N PHE A 134 -9.76 20.64 -6.23
CA PHE A 134 -9.71 21.90 -7.00
C PHE A 134 -10.79 21.95 -8.10
N PHE A 135 -10.95 20.90 -8.90
CA PHE A 135 -11.85 20.91 -10.06
C PHE A 135 -13.30 20.51 -9.74
N PHE A 136 -13.51 19.70 -8.71
CA PHE A 136 -14.82 19.15 -8.38
C PHE A 136 -15.15 19.43 -6.91
N SER A 137 -15.36 20.70 -6.55
CA SER A 137 -15.84 21.10 -5.21
C SER A 137 -17.09 21.96 -5.30
N GLY A 138 -17.84 22.03 -4.19
CA GLY A 138 -18.99 22.94 -4.06
C GLY A 138 -20.35 22.39 -4.50
N PHE A 139 -20.44 21.12 -4.92
CA PHE A 139 -21.72 20.54 -5.36
C PHE A 139 -21.94 19.11 -4.85
N VAL A 140 -23.21 18.70 -4.80
CA VAL A 140 -23.64 17.32 -4.51
C VAL A 140 -23.50 16.50 -5.79
N ALA A 141 -22.81 15.36 -5.72
CA ALA A 141 -22.53 14.54 -6.90
C ALA A 141 -23.50 13.36 -7.06
N ALA A 142 -23.86 12.69 -5.96
CA ALA A 142 -24.74 11.52 -6.02
C ALA A 142 -25.52 11.33 -4.71
N LYS A 143 -26.55 10.47 -4.77
CA LYS A 143 -27.28 9.95 -3.62
C LYS A 143 -27.00 8.46 -3.50
N ILE A 144 -26.57 8.03 -2.31
CA ILE A 144 -26.28 6.63 -2.01
C ILE A 144 -27.57 5.91 -1.57
N PRO A 145 -27.85 4.68 -2.06
CA PRO A 145 -29.11 3.97 -1.80
C PRO A 145 -29.16 3.24 -0.44
N PHE A 146 -28.23 3.50 0.47
CA PHE A 146 -28.18 2.90 1.81
C PHE A 146 -28.01 3.96 2.89
N PRO A 147 -28.61 3.77 4.08
CA PRO A 147 -28.58 4.76 5.14
C PRO A 147 -27.15 4.91 5.71
N LEU A 148 -26.69 6.15 5.81
CA LEU A 148 -25.38 6.50 6.35
C LEU A 148 -25.53 7.17 7.72
N THR A 149 -24.61 6.88 8.64
CA THR A 149 -24.63 7.50 9.97
C THR A 149 -24.09 8.94 9.93
N LEU A 150 -24.60 9.80 10.82
CA LEU A 150 -24.22 11.22 10.90
C LEU A 150 -22.71 11.45 11.11
N ARG A 151 -21.98 10.47 11.64
CA ARG A 151 -20.52 10.52 11.80
C ARG A 151 -19.78 10.61 10.46
N PHE A 152 -20.36 10.06 9.40
CA PHE A 152 -19.79 10.16 8.05
C PHE A 152 -20.03 11.51 7.38
N ARG A 153 -20.91 12.36 7.92
CA ARG A 153 -21.23 13.69 7.35
C ARG A 153 -19.97 14.52 7.10
N GLY A 154 -19.09 14.62 8.09
CA GLY A 154 -17.84 15.36 7.95
C GLY A 154 -17.03 14.84 6.75
N MET A 155 -16.88 13.53 6.58
CA MET A 155 -16.13 12.95 5.48
C MET A 155 -16.84 13.06 4.11
N LEU A 156 -18.17 12.94 4.11
CA LEU A 156 -18.98 12.79 2.89
C LEU A 156 -19.48 14.11 2.30
N GLN A 157 -19.61 15.14 3.14
CA GLN A 157 -20.17 16.44 2.78
C GLN A 157 -19.17 17.58 3.00
N ASN A 158 -17.89 17.28 3.26
CA ASN A 158 -16.85 18.31 3.23
C ASN A 158 -16.96 19.09 1.91
N GLY A 159 -17.05 20.42 1.99
CA GLY A 159 -17.16 21.34 0.86
C GLY A 159 -18.55 21.50 0.26
N ILE A 160 -19.59 21.03 0.96
CA ILE A 160 -20.98 21.36 0.68
C ILE A 160 -21.49 22.12 1.90
N ASP A 161 -21.88 23.39 1.74
CA ASP A 161 -22.38 24.22 2.84
C ASP A 161 -23.91 24.13 2.98
N LEU A 162 -24.42 22.90 3.08
CA LEU A 162 -25.85 22.62 3.22
C LEU A 162 -26.10 21.79 4.48
N GLY A 163 -26.23 22.47 5.63
CA GLY A 163 -26.37 21.83 6.95
C GLY A 163 -27.63 20.96 7.14
N THR A 164 -28.64 21.13 6.27
CA THR A 164 -29.95 20.46 6.33
C THR A 164 -30.06 19.26 5.41
N VAL A 165 -29.07 18.99 4.56
CA VAL A 165 -29.12 17.89 3.58
C VAL A 165 -28.83 16.55 4.26
N ASP A 166 -29.57 15.51 3.85
CA ASP A 166 -29.41 14.16 4.37
C ASP A 166 -28.00 13.61 4.07
N VAL A 167 -27.46 12.77 4.96
CA VAL A 167 -26.09 12.25 4.89
C VAL A 167 -25.90 11.31 3.69
N SER A 168 -27.00 10.82 3.12
CA SER A 168 -27.05 10.01 1.90
C SER A 168 -26.55 10.74 0.65
N TYR A 169 -26.58 12.08 0.65
CA TYR A 169 -26.04 12.89 -0.44
C TYR A 169 -24.54 13.09 -0.27
N VAL A 170 -23.79 12.67 -1.28
CA VAL A 170 -22.32 12.66 -1.29
C VAL A 170 -21.77 13.70 -2.24
N SER A 171 -20.69 14.35 -1.80
CA SER A 171 -19.86 15.18 -2.65
C SER A 171 -19.09 14.36 -3.68
N SER A 172 -18.64 15.03 -4.73
CA SER A 172 -17.64 14.54 -5.70
C SER A 172 -16.38 13.97 -5.05
N ARG A 173 -15.93 14.54 -3.92
CA ARG A 173 -14.76 14.06 -3.17
C ARG A 173 -15.02 12.71 -2.51
N SER A 174 -16.23 12.51 -2.05
CA SER A 174 -16.66 11.25 -1.48
C SER A 174 -16.84 10.18 -2.54
N TRP A 175 -17.33 10.59 -3.72
CA TRP A 175 -17.31 9.74 -4.91
C TRP A 175 -15.88 9.29 -5.27
N TYR A 176 -14.90 10.20 -5.21
CA TYR A 176 -13.48 9.86 -5.36
C TYR A 176 -13.03 8.79 -4.35
N PHE A 177 -13.35 8.94 -3.06
CA PHE A 177 -12.99 7.93 -2.05
C PHE A 177 -13.66 6.58 -2.30
N LEU A 178 -14.93 6.58 -2.72
CA LEU A 178 -15.63 5.34 -3.09
C LEU A 178 -14.92 4.64 -4.26
N ASN A 179 -14.52 5.38 -5.29
CA ASN A 179 -13.75 4.84 -6.41
C ASN A 179 -12.37 4.34 -5.94
N LEU A 180 -11.66 5.11 -5.10
CA LEU A 180 -10.33 4.73 -4.59
C LEU A 180 -10.34 3.38 -3.88
N PHE A 181 -11.36 3.11 -3.05
CA PHE A 181 -11.47 1.84 -2.32
C PHE A 181 -12.09 0.72 -3.17
N GLY A 182 -13.12 1.03 -3.97
CA GLY A 182 -13.85 0.05 -4.78
C GLY A 182 -13.07 -0.46 -5.99
N LEU A 183 -12.22 0.37 -6.60
CA LEU A 183 -11.48 0.01 -7.81
C LEU A 183 -10.32 -0.97 -7.56
N ARG A 184 -9.92 -1.21 -6.30
CA ARG A 184 -8.87 -2.21 -5.98
C ARG A 184 -9.22 -3.60 -6.49
N GLY A 185 -10.47 -4.03 -6.32
CA GLY A 185 -10.94 -5.32 -6.82
C GLY A 185 -10.92 -5.38 -8.35
N LEU A 186 -11.33 -4.30 -9.00
CA LEU A 186 -11.29 -4.18 -10.46
C LEU A 186 -9.84 -4.22 -11.00
N PHE A 187 -8.91 -3.51 -10.36
CA PHE A 187 -7.51 -3.55 -10.74
C PHE A 187 -6.88 -4.93 -10.54
N SER A 188 -7.25 -5.67 -9.49
CA SER A 188 -6.83 -7.06 -9.33
C SER A 188 -7.28 -7.94 -10.51
N LEU A 189 -8.52 -7.72 -10.99
CA LEU A 189 -9.07 -8.47 -12.12
C LEU A 189 -8.37 -8.10 -13.46
N ILE A 190 -8.15 -6.82 -13.70
CA ILE A 190 -7.59 -6.31 -14.98
C ILE A 190 -6.07 -6.53 -15.06
N LEU A 191 -5.35 -6.40 -13.94
CA LEU A 191 -3.89 -6.35 -13.90
C LEU A 191 -3.25 -7.57 -13.19
N GLY A 192 -4.04 -8.48 -12.62
CA GLY A 192 -3.58 -9.68 -11.93
C GLY A 192 -3.30 -9.50 -10.42
N GLU A 193 -3.27 -10.62 -9.69
CA GLU A 193 -3.13 -10.69 -8.21
C GLU A 193 -1.74 -10.30 -7.66
N GLU A 194 -0.69 -10.16 -8.48
CA GLU A 194 0.67 -9.80 -8.04
C GLU A 194 0.85 -8.30 -7.68
N ASN A 195 -0.23 -7.63 -7.28
CA ASN A 195 -0.30 -6.18 -7.09
C ASN A 195 -0.20 -5.71 -5.62
N GLY A 196 0.43 -6.52 -4.76
CA GLY A 196 0.89 -6.13 -3.42
C GLY A 196 2.27 -5.48 -3.43
#